data_AF-A0A3D2R3P4-F1
#
_entry.id   AF-A0A3D2R3P4-F1
#
_cell.length_a   1.000
_cell.length_b   1.000
_cell.length_c   1.000
_cell.angle_alpha   90.00
_cell.angle_beta   90.00
_cell.angle_gamma   90.00
#
_symmetry.space_group_name_H-M   'P 1'
#
loop_
_entity.id
_entity.type
_entity.pdbx_description
1 polymer ?
#
loop_
_entity_poly.entity_id
_entity_poly.type
_entity_poly.pdbx_seq_one_letter_code
_entity_poly.pdbx_strand_id
1 'polypeptide(L)'
;GDDYEFFGWNKPVFDKVSTTRALTFSWLQPKKKFALTTNTNGEHRAFVVTGNYEEVFPMDIYPLQTLKACMVKDLDQMEVLGMYELAPEDFALTEFVCVSKQPHQRIIREGLDLMFNEIG
;
A
#
# COMPACT_ATOMS: atom_id res chain seq x y z
N GLY A 1 -1.36 -8.98 13.96
CA GLY A 1 -0.12 -9.77 14.12
C GLY A 1 0.54 -9.18 15.34
N ASP A 2 0.73 -10.00 16.36
CA ASP A 2 0.98 -9.51 17.73
C ASP A 2 2.43 -9.73 18.17
N ASP A 3 3.33 -10.07 17.23
CA ASP A 3 4.75 -10.24 17.52
C ASP A 3 5.49 -8.92 17.38
N TYR A 4 6.07 -8.45 18.47
CA TYR A 4 6.86 -7.23 18.54
C TYR A 4 8.36 -7.56 18.45
N GLU A 5 9.08 -6.92 17.54
CA GLU A 5 10.53 -7.12 17.41
C GLU A 5 11.33 -6.25 18.38
N PHE A 6 12.21 -6.90 19.15
CA PHE A 6 13.22 -6.23 19.95
C PHE A 6 14.21 -5.50 19.01
N PHE A 7 14.38 -4.18 19.19
CA PHE A 7 15.12 -3.20 18.36
C PHE A 7 14.43 -2.59 17.12
N GLY A 8 13.17 -2.90 16.84
CA GLY A 8 12.34 -2.15 15.87
C GLY A 8 13.02 -1.86 14.52
N TRP A 9 12.99 -0.59 14.09
CA TRP A 9 13.46 -0.13 12.78
C TRP A 9 14.99 -0.15 12.55
N ASN A 10 15.79 -0.37 13.60
CA ASN A 10 17.27 -0.27 13.54
C ASN A 10 17.98 -1.62 13.36
N LYS A 11 17.25 -2.74 13.40
CA LYS A 11 17.86 -4.06 13.24
C LYS A 11 18.13 -4.32 11.75
N PRO A 12 19.34 -4.71 11.32
CA PRO A 12 19.55 -5.22 9.98
C PRO A 12 18.76 -6.53 9.84
N VAL A 13 17.75 -6.55 8.99
CA VAL A 13 16.87 -7.71 8.84
C VAL A 13 17.27 -8.47 7.57
N PHE A 14 17.67 -9.73 7.73
CA PHE A 14 18.05 -10.60 6.60
C PHE A 14 16.91 -11.52 6.15
N ASP A 15 15.86 -11.68 6.95
CA ASP A 15 14.79 -12.66 6.75
C ASP A 15 13.43 -12.04 6.43
N LYS A 16 13.38 -10.74 6.14
CA LYS A 16 12.16 -10.04 5.71
C LYS A 16 12.29 -9.56 4.27
N VAL A 17 11.18 -9.63 3.55
CA VAL A 17 11.04 -9.01 2.22
C VAL A 17 10.87 -7.51 2.41
N SER A 18 11.72 -6.72 1.77
CA SER A 18 11.59 -5.28 1.66
C SER A 18 11.84 -4.85 0.22
N THR A 19 10.94 -4.05 -0.32
CA THR A 19 11.09 -3.43 -1.64
C THR A 19 12.17 -2.34 -1.63
N THR A 20 12.35 -1.66 -0.48
CA THR A 20 13.35 -0.60 -0.33
C THR A 20 14.71 -1.17 0.08
N ARG A 21 15.80 -0.69 -0.54
CA ARG A 21 17.20 -1.10 -0.29
C ARG A 21 17.78 -0.66 1.07
N ALA A 22 16.97 0.00 1.91
CA ALA A 22 17.45 0.67 3.12
C ALA A 22 17.75 -0.28 4.30
N LEU A 23 17.02 -1.40 4.43
CA LEU A 23 17.02 -2.18 5.68
C LEU A 23 17.36 -3.67 5.52
N THR A 24 17.41 -4.17 4.28
CA THR A 24 17.64 -5.59 4.01
C THR A 24 18.63 -5.73 2.87
N PHE A 25 19.69 -6.51 3.07
CA PHE A 25 20.65 -6.90 2.02
C PHE A 25 20.05 -7.85 0.97
N SER A 26 18.73 -7.74 0.71
CA SER A 26 17.95 -8.51 -0.26
C SER A 26 18.60 -8.52 -1.66
N TRP A 27 19.24 -7.40 -2.05
CA TRP A 27 19.98 -7.29 -3.31
C TRP A 27 21.17 -8.27 -3.43
N LEU A 28 21.80 -8.70 -2.32
CA LEU A 28 22.89 -9.69 -2.34
C LEU A 28 22.40 -11.13 -2.48
N GLN A 29 21.12 -11.42 -2.23
CA GLN A 29 20.57 -12.78 -2.30
C GLN A 29 19.23 -12.80 -3.06
N PRO A 30 19.24 -12.54 -4.38
CA PRO A 30 18.01 -12.39 -5.19
C PRO A 30 17.15 -13.67 -5.28
N LYS A 31 17.68 -14.85 -4.89
CA LYS A 31 16.97 -16.14 -4.91
C LYS A 31 16.53 -16.63 -3.51
N LYS A 32 16.68 -15.81 -2.47
CA LYS A 32 16.30 -16.22 -1.11
C LYS A 32 14.78 -16.39 -1.03
N LYS A 33 14.33 -17.57 -0.59
CA LYS A 33 12.92 -17.82 -0.27
C LYS A 33 12.66 -17.30 1.13
N PHE A 34 11.70 -16.40 1.27
CA PHE A 34 11.27 -15.85 2.55
C PHE A 34 10.01 -16.56 3.02
N ALA A 35 9.97 -16.95 4.29
CA ALA A 35 8.73 -17.41 4.92
C ALA A 35 7.91 -16.18 5.30
N LEU A 36 6.89 -15.86 4.50
CA LEU A 36 6.03 -14.70 4.73
C LEU A 36 5.12 -14.95 5.93
N THR A 37 5.06 -14.00 6.85
CA THR A 37 4.11 -13.99 7.97
C THR A 37 3.09 -12.88 7.77
N THR A 38 1.90 -13.02 8.34
CA THR A 38 0.81 -12.02 8.28
C THR A 38 1.03 -10.85 9.26
N ASN A 39 2.23 -10.71 9.82
CA ASN A 39 2.51 -9.68 10.80
C ASN A 39 2.76 -8.32 10.13
N THR A 40 2.11 -7.28 10.65
CA THR A 40 2.30 -5.87 10.29
C THR A 40 3.64 -5.38 10.83
N ASN A 41 4.71 -5.61 10.07
CA ASN A 41 6.08 -5.18 10.38
C ASN A 41 6.30 -3.65 10.22
N GLY A 42 5.24 -2.86 10.34
CA GLY A 42 5.24 -1.42 10.08
C GLY A 42 4.34 -0.66 11.05
N GLU A 43 4.46 0.66 11.03
CA GLU A 43 3.71 1.57 11.90
C GLU A 43 2.80 2.43 11.02
N HIS A 44 1.64 2.84 11.56
CA HIS A 44 0.78 3.81 10.90
C HIS A 44 1.51 5.13 10.72
N ARG A 45 1.67 5.55 9.46
CA ARG A 45 2.30 6.82 9.07
C ARG A 45 1.53 7.47 7.94
N ALA A 46 1.63 8.79 7.82
CA ALA A 46 1.06 9.53 6.71
C ALA A 46 1.64 9.06 5.35
N PHE A 47 0.94 9.38 4.27
CA PHE A 47 1.45 9.18 2.91
C PHE A 47 2.61 10.14 2.61
N VAL A 48 3.84 9.75 2.96
CA VAL A 48 5.04 10.57 2.78
C VAL A 48 5.80 10.22 1.50
N VAL A 49 5.72 8.98 1.04
CA VAL A 49 6.51 8.50 -0.10
C VAL A 49 5.68 8.54 -1.38
N THR A 50 6.11 9.35 -2.34
CA THR A 50 5.52 9.48 -3.68
C THR A 50 6.25 8.62 -4.70
N GLY A 51 5.55 7.98 -5.64
CA GLY A 51 6.13 7.27 -6.78
C GLY A 51 6.32 5.75 -6.60
N ASN A 52 6.31 5.25 -5.36
CA ASN A 52 6.55 3.82 -5.10
C ASN A 52 5.36 2.92 -5.47
N TYR A 53 4.15 3.45 -5.55
CA TYR A 53 2.96 2.66 -5.84
C TYR A 53 2.77 2.49 -7.34
N GLU A 54 3.16 3.51 -8.10
CA GLU A 54 3.14 3.57 -9.55
C GLU A 54 4.05 2.49 -10.18
N GLU A 55 5.16 2.12 -9.52
CA GLU A 55 6.05 1.06 -10.02
C GLU A 55 5.45 -0.35 -9.97
N VAL A 56 4.44 -0.58 -9.12
CA VAL A 56 3.86 -1.91 -8.87
C VAL A 56 2.40 -2.01 -9.27
N PHE A 57 1.78 -0.90 -9.64
CA PHE A 57 0.39 -0.87 -10.07
C PHE A 57 0.27 -1.37 -11.51
N PRO A 58 -0.68 -2.27 -11.82
CA PRO A 58 -0.78 -2.89 -13.15
C PRO A 58 -1.40 -1.97 -14.22
N MET A 59 -2.07 -0.89 -13.81
CA MET A 59 -2.78 0.05 -14.70
C MET A 59 -2.09 1.42 -14.74
N ASP A 60 -2.31 2.17 -15.83
CA ASP A 60 -1.78 3.53 -16.00
C ASP A 60 -2.67 4.56 -15.29
N ILE A 61 -2.65 4.54 -13.97
CA ILE A 61 -3.36 5.50 -13.12
C ILE A 61 -2.44 6.02 -12.01
N TYR A 62 -2.88 7.05 -11.31
CA TYR A 62 -2.19 7.57 -10.13
C TYR A 62 -2.80 6.97 -8.84
N PRO A 63 -2.34 5.78 -8.38
CA PRO A 63 -2.92 5.11 -7.21
C PRO A 63 -2.83 5.96 -5.96
N LEU A 64 -1.73 6.70 -5.78
CA LEU A 64 -1.53 7.55 -4.62
C LEU A 64 -2.50 8.74 -4.58
N GLN A 65 -2.81 9.35 -5.74
CA GLN A 65 -3.78 10.43 -5.82
C GLN A 65 -5.19 9.89 -5.62
N THR A 66 -5.49 8.72 -6.19
CA THR A 66 -6.80 8.05 -6.04
C THR A 66 -7.09 7.75 -4.57
N LEU A 67 -6.12 7.20 -3.83
CA LEU A 67 -6.25 6.94 -2.40
C LEU A 67 -6.45 8.23 -1.58
N LYS A 68 -5.74 9.31 -1.94
CA LYS A 68 -5.93 10.62 -1.29
C LYS A 68 -7.32 11.19 -1.56
N ALA A 69 -7.80 11.11 -2.80
CA ALA A 69 -9.15 11.53 -3.16
C ALA A 69 -10.20 10.76 -2.36
N CYS A 70 -10.06 9.44 -2.25
CA CYS A 70 -10.91 8.57 -1.42
C CYS A 70 -10.92 8.99 0.06
N MET A 71 -9.76 9.30 0.63
CA MET A 71 -9.65 9.75 2.03
C MET A 71 -10.29 11.12 2.28
N VAL A 72 -10.17 12.04 1.32
CA VAL A 72 -10.79 13.38 1.39
C VAL A 72 -12.28 13.33 1.03
N LYS A 73 -12.75 12.21 0.46
CA LYS A 73 -14.13 12.00 -0.01
C LYS A 73 -14.51 12.97 -1.13
N ASP A 74 -13.55 13.31 -1.99
CA ASP A 74 -13.75 14.18 -3.14
C ASP A 74 -14.22 13.35 -4.35
N LEU A 75 -15.53 13.37 -4.61
CA LEU A 75 -16.17 12.60 -5.69
C LEU A 75 -15.69 13.02 -7.08
N ASP A 76 -15.60 14.32 -7.33
CA ASP A 76 -15.19 14.87 -8.63
C ASP A 76 -13.77 14.40 -8.96
N GLN A 77 -12.86 14.43 -7.98
CA GLN A 77 -11.50 13.91 -8.16
C GLN A 77 -11.47 12.40 -8.34
N MET A 78 -12.28 11.64 -7.59
CA MET A 78 -12.34 10.18 -7.76
C MET A 78 -12.78 9.80 -9.18
N GLU A 79 -13.77 10.48 -9.73
CA GLU A 79 -14.25 10.24 -11.10
C GLU A 79 -13.17 10.56 -12.14
N VAL A 80 -12.51 11.73 -12.03
CA VAL A 80 -11.44 12.15 -12.95
C VAL A 80 -10.25 11.19 -12.91
N LEU A 81 -9.96 10.58 -11.76
CA LEU A 81 -8.88 9.62 -11.57
C LEU A 81 -9.23 8.19 -12.01
N GLY A 82 -10.44 7.97 -12.54
CA GLY A 82 -10.83 6.67 -13.11
C GLY A 82 -11.30 5.64 -12.08
N MET A 83 -11.89 6.07 -10.97
CA MET A 83 -12.33 5.17 -9.89
C MET A 83 -13.28 4.05 -10.34
N TYR A 84 -14.03 4.22 -11.43
CA TYR A 84 -14.93 3.20 -11.99
C TYR A 84 -14.21 1.97 -12.60
N GLU A 85 -12.94 2.10 -12.95
CA GLU A 85 -12.15 1.02 -13.55
C GLU A 85 -11.44 0.16 -12.50
N LEU A 86 -11.53 0.55 -11.22
CA LEU A 86 -10.72 0.01 -10.14
C LEU A 86 -11.53 -0.94 -9.26
N ALA A 87 -10.92 -2.08 -8.94
CA ALA A 87 -11.38 -2.96 -7.88
C ALA A 87 -10.52 -2.78 -6.61
N PRO A 88 -11.07 -3.00 -5.40
CA PRO A 88 -10.28 -3.02 -4.18
C PRO A 88 -9.05 -3.94 -4.28
N GLU A 89 -9.19 -5.09 -4.92
CA GLU A 89 -8.17 -6.12 -5.06
C GLU A 89 -6.93 -5.65 -5.86
N ASP A 90 -7.09 -4.67 -6.76
CA ASP A 90 -5.98 -4.10 -7.54
C ASP A 90 -4.95 -3.39 -6.63
N PHE A 91 -5.37 -2.98 -5.44
CA PHE A 91 -4.52 -2.32 -4.45
C PHE A 91 -3.83 -3.29 -3.47
N ALA A 92 -3.97 -4.61 -3.65
CA ALA A 92 -3.32 -5.59 -2.77
C ALA A 92 -1.78 -5.51 -2.83
N LEU A 93 -1.22 -5.29 -4.03
CA LEU A 93 0.24 -5.16 -4.21
C LEU A 93 0.77 -3.85 -3.64
N THR A 94 0.04 -2.74 -3.81
CA THR A 94 0.43 -1.43 -3.27
C THR A 94 0.38 -1.43 -1.74
N GLU A 95 -0.62 -2.09 -1.14
CA GLU A 95 -0.71 -2.30 0.30
C GLU A 95 0.46 -3.13 0.85
N PHE A 96 0.87 -4.18 0.13
CA PHE A 96 2.02 -4.99 0.51
C PHE A 96 3.32 -4.19 0.52
N VAL A 97 3.54 -3.37 -0.53
CA VAL A 97 4.73 -2.53 -0.69
C VAL A 97 4.72 -1.31 0.24
N CYS A 98 3.53 -0.86 0.66
CA CYS A 98 3.39 0.30 1.53
C CYS A 98 4.22 0.17 2.82
N VAL A 99 5.11 1.15 3.03
CA VAL A 99 5.92 1.28 4.24
C VAL A 99 5.06 1.62 5.45
N SER A 100 4.02 2.43 5.24
CA SER A 100 3.11 2.93 6.28
C SER A 100 1.96 1.98 6.64
N LYS A 101 1.90 0.80 5.98
CA LYS A 101 0.87 -0.24 6.18
C LYS A 101 -0.56 0.31 6.27
N GLN A 102 -0.88 1.25 5.39
CA GLN A 102 -2.24 1.78 5.28
C GLN A 102 -3.13 0.73 4.60
N PRO A 103 -4.39 0.57 5.01
CA PRO A 103 -5.29 -0.43 4.44
C PRO A 103 -5.87 0.08 3.11
N HIS A 104 -5.13 -0.09 2.00
CA HIS A 104 -5.50 0.50 0.70
C HIS A 104 -6.83 -0.07 0.19
N GLN A 105 -7.01 -1.39 0.26
CA GLN A 105 -8.23 -2.08 -0.15
C GLN A 105 -9.47 -1.56 0.57
N ARG A 106 -9.33 -1.27 1.87
CA ARG A 106 -10.42 -0.72 2.69
C ARG A 106 -10.76 0.70 2.27
N ILE A 107 -9.75 1.54 2.05
CA ILE A 107 -9.95 2.95 1.61
C ILE A 107 -10.71 2.99 0.28
N ILE A 108 -10.33 2.14 -0.68
CA ILE A 108 -10.99 2.08 -1.99
C ILE A 108 -12.43 1.56 -1.86
N ARG A 109 -12.67 0.53 -1.04
CA ARG A 109 -14.03 0.04 -0.78
C ARG A 109 -14.92 1.13 -0.18
N GLU A 110 -14.43 1.85 0.82
CA GLU A 110 -15.15 2.98 1.42
C GLU A 110 -15.41 4.11 0.41
N GLY A 111 -14.48 4.36 -0.52
CA GLY A 111 -14.66 5.32 -1.62
C GLY A 111 -15.73 4.88 -2.62
N LEU A 112 -15.71 3.62 -3.06
CA LEU A 112 -16.73 3.05 -3.96
C LEU A 112 -18.12 3.05 -3.32
N ASP A 113 -18.22 2.67 -2.04
CA ASP A 113 -19.49 2.72 -1.29
C ASP A 113 -20.04 4.15 -1.21
N LEU A 114 -19.17 5.16 -1.06
CA LEU A 114 -19.57 6.57 -1.06
C LEU A 114 -20.11 7.00 -2.42
N MET A 115 -19.43 6.67 -3.51
CA MET A 115 -19.91 6.96 -4.86
C MET A 115 -21.28 6.30 -5.13
N PHE A 116 -21.47 5.06 -4.67
CA PHE A 116 -22.73 4.35 -4.85
C PHE A 116 -23.90 5.03 -4.11
N ASN A 117 -23.65 5.54 -2.89
CA ASN A 117 -24.68 6.22 -2.09
C ASN A 117 -25.08 7.61 -2.61
N GLU A 118 -24.22 8.28 -3.37
CA GLU A 118 -24.48 9.62 -3.92
C GLU A 118 -25.15 9.57 -5.30
N ILE A 119 -24.95 8.48 -6.04
CA ILE A 119 -25.56 8.25 -7.37
C ILE A 119 -26.94 7.55 -7.24
N GLY A 120 -27.17 6.79 -6.16
CA GLY A 120 -28.42 6.06 -5.87
C GLY A 120 -29.45 6.87 -5.11
#